data_AF-M3I323-F1
#
_entry.id   AF-M3I323-F1
#
_cell.length_a   1.000
_cell.length_b   1.000
_cell.length_c   1.000
_cell.angle_alpha   90.00
_cell.angle_beta   90.00
_cell.angle_gamma   90.00
#
_symmetry.space_group_name_H-M   'P 1'
#
loop_
_entity.id
_entity.type
_entity.pdbx_description
1 polymer ?
#
loop_
_entity_poly.entity_id
_entity_poly.type
_entity_poly.pdbx_seq_one_letter_code
_entity_poly.pdbx_strand_id
1 'polypeptide(L)'
;LAAPILSGELTCAEVPHTTYTPILFSMIKTGKIEEAKALLPKAAATIESNPRVINMVAPLIEIAVRLDERETALNLARKHSAAILEGNDNLNDLRFFIAVSAFGDENDYKTVLELAGKFDARNGNTYYSDYLNEFYAEFGF
;
A
#
# COMPACT_ATOMS: atom_id res chain seq x y z
N LEU A 1 38.87 12.03 9.41
CA LEU A 1 37.50 11.48 9.35
C LEU A 1 36.83 12.03 8.08
N ALA A 2 36.76 11.22 7.01
CA ALA A 2 36.02 11.45 5.75
C ALA A 2 36.38 10.40 4.66
N ALA A 3 37.43 9.58 4.88
CA ALA A 3 37.94 8.62 3.89
C ALA A 3 36.88 7.69 3.23
N PRO A 4 35.84 7.18 3.93
CA PRO A 4 34.84 6.29 3.32
C PRO A 4 33.93 6.96 2.28
N ILE A 5 33.78 8.30 2.32
CA ILE A 5 32.97 9.05 1.35
C ILE A 5 33.76 9.26 0.05
N LEU A 6 35.08 9.46 0.19
CA LEU A 6 35.99 9.69 -0.93
C LEU A 6 36.42 8.40 -1.64
N SER A 7 36.30 7.24 -0.98
CA SER A 7 36.59 5.92 -1.56
C SER A 7 35.46 5.37 -2.46
N GLY A 8 34.29 6.03 -2.50
CA GLY A 8 33.13 5.53 -3.24
C GLY A 8 32.49 4.27 -2.64
N GLU A 9 32.89 3.87 -1.43
CA GLU A 9 32.33 2.72 -0.70
C GLU A 9 30.95 3.02 -0.08
N LEU A 10 30.57 4.30 -0.05
CA LEU A 10 29.19 4.73 0.19
C LEU A 10 28.56 5.01 -1.18
N THR A 11 27.84 4.01 -1.70
CA THR A 11 26.91 4.23 -2.81
C THR A 11 25.88 5.27 -2.36
N CYS A 12 25.45 6.15 -3.28
CA CYS A 12 24.39 7.14 -3.01
C CYS A 12 23.29 6.48 -2.20
N ALA A 13 22.95 7.05 -1.04
CA ALA A 13 22.01 6.51 -0.08
C ALA A 13 20.87 5.79 -0.80
N GLU A 14 20.76 4.49 -0.58
CA GLU A 14 19.69 3.68 -1.16
C GLU A 14 18.36 4.40 -0.87
N VAL A 15 17.58 4.61 -1.92
CA VAL A 15 16.25 5.22 -1.82
C VAL A 15 15.49 4.48 -0.71
N PRO A 16 15.10 5.15 0.40
CA PRO A 16 14.53 4.46 1.55
C PRO A 16 13.32 3.63 1.12
N HIS A 17 13.21 2.40 1.62
CA HIS A 17 12.12 1.47 1.27
C HIS A 17 10.73 2.13 1.39
N THR A 18 10.59 3.07 2.32
CA THR A 18 9.37 3.84 2.60
C THR A 18 9.00 4.87 1.54
N THR A 19 9.86 5.20 0.58
CA THR A 19 9.57 6.19 -0.47
C THR A 19 8.91 5.59 -1.70
N TYR A 20 8.98 4.27 -1.91
CA TYR A 20 8.39 3.63 -3.09
C TYR A 20 6.88 3.85 -3.18
N THR A 21 6.16 3.69 -2.06
CA THR A 21 4.70 3.83 -2.03
C THR A 21 4.25 5.28 -2.33
N PRO A 22 4.80 6.34 -1.72
CA PRO A 22 4.52 7.72 -2.14
C PRO A 22 4.83 8.02 -3.62
N ILE A 23 5.94 7.49 -4.15
CA ILE A 23 6.32 7.71 -5.55
C ILE A 23 5.30 7.07 -6.50
N LEU A 24 4.92 5.82 -6.23
CA LEU A 24 3.96 5.08 -7.05
C LEU A 24 2.57 5.74 -7.03
N PHE A 25 2.07 6.15 -5.86
CA PHE A 25 0.82 6.92 -5.78
C PHE A 25 0.90 8.24 -6.55
N SER A 26 2.05 8.93 -6.47
CA SER A 26 2.26 10.18 -7.22
C SER A 26 2.28 9.95 -8.73
N MET A 27 2.91 8.86 -9.20
CA MET A 27 2.92 8.47 -10.60
C MET A 27 1.50 8.16 -11.10
N ILE A 28 0.73 7.37 -10.35
CA ILE A 28 -0.69 7.09 -10.66
C ILE A 28 -1.48 8.39 -10.78
N LYS A 29 -1.40 9.26 -9.76
CA LYS A 29 -2.14 10.54 -9.71
C LYS A 29 -1.76 11.49 -10.85
N THR A 30 -0.54 11.39 -11.38
CA THR A 30 -0.04 12.23 -12.49
C THR A 30 -0.13 11.55 -13.85
N GLY A 31 -0.83 10.41 -13.95
CA GLY A 31 -1.06 9.70 -15.22
C GLY A 31 0.15 8.92 -15.75
N LYS A 32 1.21 8.77 -14.96
CA LYS A 32 2.43 8.03 -15.32
C LYS A 32 2.26 6.52 -15.10
N ILE A 33 1.20 5.95 -15.68
CA ILE A 33 0.77 4.58 -15.42
C ILE A 33 1.84 3.55 -15.82
N GLU A 34 2.42 3.68 -17.02
CA GLU A 34 3.45 2.75 -17.50
C GLU A 34 4.75 2.81 -16.67
N GLU A 35 5.16 4.01 -16.22
CA GLU A 35 6.31 4.17 -15.32
C GLU A 35 6.03 3.51 -13.96
N ALA A 36 4.81 3.67 -13.44
CA ALA A 36 4.40 3.05 -12.18
C ALA A 36 4.36 1.52 -12.28
N LYS A 37 3.81 0.97 -13.38
CA LYS A 37 3.83 -0.48 -13.66
C LYS A 37 5.25 -1.02 -13.74
N ALA A 38 6.15 -0.34 -14.45
CA ALA A 38 7.55 -0.74 -14.55
C ALA A 38 8.28 -0.70 -13.20
N LEU A 39 7.91 0.21 -12.29
CA LEU A 39 8.53 0.35 -10.97
C LEU A 39 7.97 -0.63 -9.93
N LEU A 40 6.70 -1.04 -10.07
CA LEU A 40 5.99 -1.87 -9.08
C LEU A 40 6.75 -3.17 -8.70
N PRO A 41 7.30 -3.97 -9.63
CA PRO A 41 8.03 -5.20 -9.27
C PRO A 41 9.25 -4.93 -8.38
N LYS A 42 10.00 -3.86 -8.68
CA LYS A 42 11.17 -3.47 -7.88
C LYS A 42 10.75 -2.98 -6.50
N ALA A 43 9.69 -2.19 -6.42
CA ALA A 43 9.13 -1.70 -5.16
C ALA A 43 8.67 -2.85 -4.27
N ALA A 44 7.91 -3.80 -4.83
CA ALA A 44 7.44 -5.00 -4.14
C ALA A 44 8.63 -5.81 -3.60
N ALA A 45 9.58 -6.21 -4.45
CA ALA A 45 10.74 -6.99 -4.03
C ALA A 45 11.56 -6.30 -2.93
N THR A 46 11.73 -4.98 -3.04
CA THR A 46 12.47 -4.19 -2.05
C THR A 46 11.72 -4.17 -0.70
N ILE A 47 10.43 -3.82 -0.68
CA ILE A 47 9.61 -3.75 0.53
C ILE A 47 9.47 -5.13 1.19
N GLU A 48 9.21 -6.19 0.41
CA GLU A 48 9.05 -7.55 0.93
C GLU A 48 10.31 -8.12 1.57
N SER A 49 11.50 -7.67 1.13
CA SER A 49 12.78 -8.12 1.70
C SER A 49 13.10 -7.50 3.06
N ASN A 50 12.34 -6.51 3.51
CA ASN A 50 12.62 -5.76 4.74
C ASN A 50 11.43 -5.79 5.72
N PRO A 51 11.47 -6.67 6.74
CA PRO A 51 10.39 -6.81 7.72
C PRO A 51 10.04 -5.51 8.47
N ARG A 52 10.97 -4.54 8.55
CA ARG A 52 10.75 -3.27 9.25
C ARG A 52 9.74 -2.35 8.55
N VAL A 53 9.41 -2.64 7.30
CA VAL A 53 8.48 -1.85 6.48
C VAL A 53 7.31 -2.69 5.98
N ILE A 54 6.93 -3.74 6.72
CA ILE A 54 5.77 -4.59 6.38
C ILE A 54 4.47 -3.79 6.23
N ASN A 55 4.34 -2.68 6.96
CA ASN A 55 3.22 -1.74 6.86
C ASN A 55 3.13 -1.00 5.50
N MET A 56 4.14 -1.15 4.63
CA MET A 56 4.10 -0.65 3.26
C MET A 56 3.49 -1.66 2.27
N VAL A 57 3.28 -2.93 2.68
CA VAL A 57 2.68 -3.94 1.81
C VAL A 57 1.20 -3.66 1.55
N ALA A 58 0.42 -3.23 2.56
CA ALA A 58 -0.99 -2.88 2.35
C ALA A 58 -1.16 -1.75 1.30
N PRO A 59 -0.43 -0.61 1.39
CA PRO A 59 -0.39 0.37 0.31
C PRO A 59 0.07 -0.17 -1.05
N LEU A 60 1.02 -1.13 -1.11
CA LEU A 60 1.43 -1.75 -2.37
C LEU A 60 0.32 -2.58 -3.01
N ILE A 61 -0.51 -3.27 -2.22
CA ILE A 61 -1.67 -4.01 -2.74
C ILE A 61 -2.63 -3.01 -3.41
N GLU A 62 -2.90 -1.88 -2.75
CA GLU A 62 -3.75 -0.83 -3.31
C GLU A 62 -3.19 -0.26 -4.61
N ILE A 63 -1.88 0.04 -4.64
CA ILE A 63 -1.18 0.50 -5.85
C ILE A 63 -1.34 -0.52 -6.99
N ALA A 64 -1.16 -1.82 -6.70
CA ALA A 64 -1.32 -2.87 -7.69
C ALA A 64 -2.75 -2.95 -8.22
N VAL A 65 -3.78 -2.75 -7.37
CA VAL A 65 -5.18 -2.62 -7.81
C VAL A 65 -5.35 -1.44 -8.77
N ARG A 66 -4.87 -0.24 -8.38
CA ARG A 66 -4.99 0.99 -9.18
C ARG A 66 -4.27 0.92 -10.53
N LEU A 67 -3.26 0.07 -10.64
CA LEU A 67 -2.52 -0.17 -11.88
C LEU A 67 -3.12 -1.29 -12.73
N ASP A 68 -4.23 -1.90 -12.33
CA ASP A 68 -4.79 -3.09 -12.99
C ASP A 68 -3.82 -4.30 -12.97
N GLU A 69 -2.94 -4.35 -11.96
CA GLU A 69 -1.98 -5.45 -11.73
C GLU A 69 -2.58 -6.48 -10.76
N ARG A 70 -3.77 -6.99 -11.10
CA ARG A 70 -4.62 -7.82 -10.22
C ARG A 70 -3.91 -9.04 -9.64
N GLU A 71 -3.13 -9.75 -10.45
CA GLU A 71 -2.39 -10.92 -9.99
C GLU A 71 -1.35 -10.54 -8.93
N THR A 72 -0.62 -9.45 -9.16
CA THR A 72 0.35 -8.91 -8.20
C THR A 72 -0.33 -8.54 -6.88
N ALA A 73 -1.46 -7.84 -6.93
CA ALA A 73 -2.23 -7.47 -5.75
C ALA A 73 -2.68 -8.69 -4.93
N LEU A 74 -3.24 -9.71 -5.59
CA LEU A 74 -3.69 -10.95 -4.94
C LEU A 74 -2.51 -11.73 -4.35
N ASN A 75 -1.38 -11.80 -5.05
CA ASN A 75 -0.18 -12.48 -4.56
C ASN A 75 0.38 -11.80 -3.30
N LEU A 76 0.48 -10.47 -3.31
CA LEU A 76 0.89 -9.69 -2.13
C LEU A 76 -0.07 -9.89 -0.96
N ALA A 77 -1.38 -9.81 -1.21
CA ALA A 77 -2.40 -10.00 -0.17
C ALA A 77 -2.32 -11.39 0.47
N ARG A 78 -2.26 -12.45 -0.35
CA ARG A 78 -2.17 -13.84 0.13
C ARG A 78 -0.89 -14.08 0.93
N LYS A 79 0.24 -13.57 0.45
CA LYS A 79 1.56 -13.80 1.07
C LYS A 79 1.72 -13.08 2.41
N HIS A 80 1.13 -11.90 2.57
CA HIS A 80 1.43 -11.01 3.71
C HIS A 80 0.26 -10.77 4.67
N SER A 81 -0.95 -11.24 4.36
CA SER A 81 -2.15 -11.03 5.19
C SER A 81 -1.94 -11.36 6.67
N ALA A 82 -1.38 -12.53 6.99
CA ALA A 82 -1.11 -12.94 8.38
C ALA A 82 -0.16 -11.95 9.08
N ALA A 83 0.97 -11.63 8.45
CA ALA A 83 1.96 -10.72 9.03
C ALA A 83 1.43 -9.28 9.21
N ILE A 84 0.52 -8.84 8.34
CA ILE A 84 -0.16 -7.55 8.47
C ILE A 84 -1.10 -7.56 9.67
N LEU A 85 -2.03 -8.53 9.72
CA LEU A 85 -3.10 -8.59 10.71
C LEU A 85 -2.62 -8.96 12.13
N GLU A 86 -1.45 -9.59 12.24
CA GLU A 86 -0.80 -9.84 13.53
C GLU A 86 0.00 -8.62 14.05
N GLY A 87 0.18 -7.58 13.23
CA GLY A 87 1.10 -6.46 13.46
C GLY A 87 0.69 -5.43 14.53
N ASN A 88 -0.47 -5.58 15.17
CA ASN A 88 -1.05 -4.62 16.13
C ASN A 88 -1.03 -3.14 15.62
N ASP A 89 -1.24 -2.97 14.32
CA ASP A 89 -1.33 -1.67 13.65
C ASP A 89 -2.70 -1.57 12.97
N ASN A 90 -3.70 -1.16 13.75
CA ASN A 90 -5.09 -1.06 13.28
C ASN A 90 -5.23 -0.18 12.02
N LEU A 91 -4.36 0.81 11.84
CA LEU A 91 -4.41 1.67 10.64
C LEU A 91 -3.91 0.90 9.41
N ASN A 92 -2.85 0.11 9.57
CA ASN A 92 -2.38 -0.77 8.51
C ASN A 92 -3.41 -1.87 8.18
N ASP A 93 -4.11 -2.39 9.18
CA ASP A 93 -5.22 -3.34 8.97
C ASP A 93 -6.35 -2.70 8.15
N LEU A 94 -6.77 -1.47 8.50
CA LEU A 94 -7.76 -0.74 7.72
C LEU A 94 -7.29 -0.52 6.27
N ARG A 95 -6.04 -0.12 6.05
CA ARG A 95 -5.47 0.04 4.70
C ARG A 95 -5.47 -1.27 3.92
N PHE A 96 -5.15 -2.38 4.59
CA PHE A 96 -5.20 -3.70 3.99
C PHE A 96 -6.62 -4.06 3.57
N PHE A 97 -7.60 -3.90 4.46
CA PHE A 97 -9.00 -4.18 4.17
C PHE A 97 -9.57 -3.30 3.05
N ILE A 98 -9.23 -2.02 3.02
CA ILE A 98 -9.59 -1.14 1.88
C ILE A 98 -9.03 -1.71 0.58
N ALA A 99 -7.74 -2.04 0.53
CA ALA A 99 -7.11 -2.55 -0.69
C ALA A 99 -7.73 -3.87 -1.18
N VAL A 100 -8.01 -4.82 -0.28
CA VAL A 100 -8.59 -6.11 -0.65
C VAL A 100 -10.10 -6.07 -0.88
N SER A 101 -10.78 -4.96 -0.57
CA SER A 101 -12.21 -4.79 -0.90
C SER A 101 -12.48 -4.85 -2.41
N ALA A 102 -11.47 -4.56 -3.25
CA ALA A 102 -11.49 -4.79 -4.70
C ALA A 102 -11.60 -6.27 -5.11
N PHE A 103 -11.49 -7.19 -4.13
CA PHE A 103 -11.54 -8.65 -4.31
C PHE A 103 -12.60 -9.36 -3.45
N GLY A 104 -13.37 -8.64 -2.63
CA GLY A 104 -14.43 -9.19 -1.78
C GLY A 104 -15.84 -9.17 -2.38
N ASP A 105 -16.83 -8.91 -1.54
CA ASP A 105 -18.22 -8.67 -1.95
C ASP A 105 -18.82 -7.45 -1.22
N GLU A 106 -20.13 -7.23 -1.38
CA GLU A 106 -20.82 -6.13 -0.70
C GLU A 106 -20.79 -6.24 0.83
N ASN A 107 -20.74 -7.46 1.39
CA ASN A 107 -20.64 -7.68 2.83
C ASN A 107 -19.23 -7.37 3.34
N ASP A 108 -18.20 -7.73 2.58
CA ASP A 108 -16.82 -7.34 2.86
C ASP A 108 -16.73 -5.81 2.88
N TYR A 109 -17.23 -5.14 1.84
CA TYR A 109 -17.29 -3.68 1.77
C TYR A 109 -17.98 -3.06 3.00
N LYS A 110 -19.17 -3.55 3.40
CA LYS A 110 -19.88 -3.06 4.59
C LYS A 110 -19.07 -3.24 5.87
N THR A 111 -18.33 -4.34 5.97
CA THR A 111 -17.44 -4.61 7.11
C THR A 111 -16.28 -3.61 7.15
N VAL A 112 -15.65 -3.33 6.01
CA VAL A 112 -14.58 -2.32 5.93
C VAL A 112 -15.13 -0.92 6.21
N LEU A 113 -16.34 -0.61 5.76
CA LEU A 113 -17.00 0.68 6.00
C LEU A 113 -17.28 0.90 7.50
N GLU A 114 -17.72 -0.14 8.23
CA GLU A 114 -17.87 -0.05 9.67
C GLU A 114 -16.53 0.22 10.38
N LEU A 115 -15.45 -0.44 9.93
CA LEU A 115 -14.11 -0.22 10.46
C LEU A 115 -13.62 1.21 10.17
N ALA A 116 -13.77 1.69 8.95
CA ALA A 116 -13.45 3.07 8.55
C ALA A 116 -14.21 4.08 9.42
N GLY A 117 -15.50 3.85 9.65
CA GLY A 117 -16.35 4.67 10.53
C GLY A 117 -15.82 4.79 11.96
N LYS A 118 -15.16 3.76 12.50
CA LYS A 118 -14.52 3.82 13.84
C LYS A 118 -13.32 4.78 13.86
N PHE A 119 -12.51 4.78 12.79
CA PHE A 119 -11.39 5.72 12.65
C PHE A 119 -11.87 7.16 12.46
N ASP A 120 -12.88 7.33 11.62
CA ASP A 120 -13.52 8.59 11.32
C ASP A 120 -14.15 9.23 12.57
N ALA A 121 -14.91 8.46 13.35
CA ALA A 121 -15.47 8.90 14.62
C ALA A 121 -14.39 9.34 15.62
N ARG A 122 -13.27 8.60 15.71
CA ARG A 122 -12.13 8.96 16.56
C ARG A 122 -11.47 10.27 16.10
N ASN A 123 -11.39 10.49 14.78
CA ASN A 123 -10.69 11.63 14.20
C ASN A 123 -11.61 12.86 14.02
N GLY A 124 -12.93 12.71 14.18
CA GLY A 124 -13.91 13.78 13.97
C GLY A 124 -14.08 14.18 12.50
N ASN A 125 -13.88 13.26 11.56
CA ASN A 125 -14.03 13.47 10.11
C ASN A 125 -14.65 12.23 9.44
N THR A 126 -14.72 12.21 8.10
CA THR A 126 -15.25 11.10 7.28
C THR A 126 -14.20 10.52 6.34
N TYR A 127 -12.91 10.80 6.60
CA TYR A 127 -11.83 10.61 5.63
C TYR A 127 -11.72 9.18 5.12
N TYR A 128 -11.74 8.18 6.01
CA TYR A 128 -11.54 6.78 5.61
C TYR A 128 -12.78 6.19 4.95
N SER A 129 -13.98 6.60 5.38
CA SER A 129 -15.23 6.18 4.75
C SER A 129 -15.32 6.75 3.34
N ASP A 130 -15.03 8.04 3.16
CA ASP A 130 -15.02 8.68 1.84
C ASP A 130 -13.97 8.04 0.92
N TYR A 131 -12.77 7.77 1.45
CA TYR A 131 -11.71 7.09 0.71
C TYR A 131 -12.11 5.67 0.25
N LEU A 132 -12.73 4.89 1.15
CA LEU A 132 -13.22 3.55 0.81
C LEU A 132 -14.34 3.63 -0.24
N ASN A 133 -15.27 4.56 -0.10
CA ASN A 133 -16.38 4.74 -1.05
C ASN A 133 -15.86 5.07 -2.46
N GLU A 134 -14.91 5.99 -2.57
CA GLU A 134 -14.26 6.34 -3.84
C GLU A 134 -13.51 5.14 -4.42
N PHE A 135 -12.70 4.46 -3.61
CA PHE A 135 -11.94 3.29 -4.04
C PHE A 135 -12.85 2.15 -4.50
N TYR A 136 -13.91 1.84 -3.76
CA TYR A 136 -14.84 0.76 -4.09
C TYR A 136 -15.70 1.09 -5.31
N ALA A 137 -16.08 2.36 -5.50
CA ALA A 137 -16.79 2.77 -6.70
C ALA A 137 -15.94 2.64 -7.97
N GLU A 138 -14.61 2.78 -7.86
CA GLU A 138 -13.69 2.69 -8.99
C GLU A 138 -13.19 1.26 -9.25
N PHE A 139 -12.90 0.49 -8.18
CA PHE A 139 -12.22 -0.80 -8.26
C PHE A 139 -12.98 -1.98 -7.66
N GLY A 140 -14.19 -1.74 -7.14
CA GLY A 140 -15.11 -2.79 -6.69
C GLY A 140 -15.61 -3.67 -7.83
N PHE A 141 -16.43 -4.66 -7.48
CA PHE A 141 -16.96 -5.68 -8.39
C PHE A 141 -17.96 -5.16 -9.41
#